data_AF-A0A1X7SG79-F1
#
_entry.id   AF-A0A1X7SG79-F1
#
_cell.length_a   1.000
_cell.length_b   1.000
_cell.length_c   1.000
_cell.angle_alpha   90.00
_cell.angle_beta   90.00
_cell.angle_gamma   90.00
#
_symmetry.space_group_name_H-M   'P 1'
#
loop_
_entity.id
_entity.type
_entity.pdbx_description
1 polymer ?
#
loop_
_entity_poly.entity_id
_entity_poly.type
_entity_poly.pdbx_seq_one_letter_code
_entity_poly.pdbx_strand_id
1 'polypeptide(L)'
;MKKPKRRGINSKTVYLNDVLEEMKQQKHEKEVQAAEREESQKLKKEEKERKKREKEREREEKQRKREVKQREKLKEKEEKQKSKEEKQREKQRKLKEKEREKQEKQQEKNSKHRNCNDETELCERIEEVSLHSEEENSLCPKCGLAYLDDSDESNIWICCDGCNHWYDLKCTNIRSKRRIPDLYYCKDCQDQ
;
A
#
# COMPACT_ATOMS: atom_id res chain seq x y z
N MET A 1 -32.19 116.07 -14.70
CA MET A 1 -31.75 114.66 -14.50
C MET A 1 -31.56 113.99 -15.86
N LYS A 2 -30.33 113.62 -16.25
CA LYS A 2 -30.04 112.96 -17.54
C LYS A 2 -30.18 111.44 -17.37
N LYS A 3 -31.12 110.82 -18.09
CA LYS A 3 -31.30 109.35 -18.10
C LYS A 3 -30.07 108.68 -18.73
N PRO A 4 -29.54 107.58 -18.15
CA PRO A 4 -28.41 106.88 -18.74
C PRO A 4 -28.85 106.15 -20.03
N LYS A 5 -28.14 106.39 -21.12
CA LYS A 5 -28.31 105.65 -22.38
C LYS A 5 -27.86 104.20 -22.16
N ARG A 6 -28.79 103.24 -22.18
CA ARG A 6 -28.46 101.81 -22.25
C ARG A 6 -27.82 101.55 -23.61
N ARG A 7 -26.55 101.15 -23.63
CA ARG A 7 -25.86 100.70 -24.84
C ARG A 7 -26.41 99.32 -25.19
N GLY A 8 -27.00 99.15 -26.37
CA GLY A 8 -27.43 97.84 -26.86
C GLY A 8 -26.24 96.92 -27.02
N ILE A 9 -26.35 95.71 -26.47
CA ILE A 9 -25.34 94.66 -26.64
C ILE A 9 -25.35 94.26 -28.12
N ASN A 10 -24.17 94.23 -28.75
CA ASN A 10 -24.02 93.95 -30.18
C ASN A 10 -24.36 92.46 -30.43
N SER A 11 -25.41 92.16 -31.20
CA SER A 11 -25.88 90.78 -31.43
C SER A 11 -24.80 89.86 -31.99
N LYS A 12 -23.86 90.42 -32.75
CA LYS A 12 -22.69 89.69 -33.28
C LYS A 12 -21.74 89.19 -32.18
N THR A 13 -21.61 89.93 -31.07
CA THR A 13 -20.77 89.50 -29.94
C THR A 13 -21.42 88.39 -29.10
N VAL A 14 -22.74 88.35 -29.04
CA VAL A 14 -23.46 87.26 -28.36
C VAL A 14 -23.27 85.95 -29.14
N TYR A 15 -23.52 85.98 -30.46
CA TYR A 15 -23.34 84.81 -31.33
C TYR A 15 -21.91 84.23 -31.29
N LEU A 16 -20.89 85.09 -31.28
CA LEU A 16 -19.49 84.63 -31.20
C LEU A 16 -19.15 83.96 -29.86
N ASN A 17 -19.77 84.41 -28.77
CA ASN A 17 -19.59 83.78 -27.46
C ASN A 17 -20.27 82.42 -27.40
N ASP A 18 -21.48 82.30 -27.93
CA ASP A 18 -22.22 81.03 -27.98
C ASP A 18 -21.44 79.97 -28.78
N VAL A 19 -20.92 80.33 -29.96
CA VAL A 19 -20.08 79.43 -30.78
C VAL A 19 -18.79 79.01 -30.05
N LEU A 20 -18.18 79.93 -29.29
CA LEU A 20 -16.98 79.61 -28.50
C LEU A 20 -17.30 78.64 -27.35
N GLU A 21 -18.47 78.79 -26.73
CA GLU A 21 -18.95 77.94 -25.65
C GLU A 21 -19.29 76.52 -26.16
N GLU A 22 -19.95 76.41 -27.32
CA GLU A 22 -20.18 75.13 -28.00
C GLU A 22 -18.87 74.41 -28.34
N MET A 23 -17.86 75.12 -28.85
CA MET A 23 -16.55 74.51 -29.12
C MET A 23 -15.85 74.02 -27.85
N LYS A 24 -15.98 74.73 -26.73
CA LYS A 24 -15.45 74.31 -25.42
C LYS A 24 -16.17 73.07 -24.91
N GLN A 25 -17.50 73.01 -25.03
CA GLN A 25 -18.30 71.86 -24.65
C GLN A 25 -17.92 70.63 -25.48
N GLN A 26 -17.83 70.75 -26.81
CA GLN A 26 -17.39 69.64 -27.68
C GLN A 26 -15.98 69.13 -27.35
N LYS A 27 -15.06 70.04 -26.97
CA LYS A 27 -13.72 69.64 -26.54
C LYS A 27 -13.77 68.87 -25.22
N HIS A 28 -14.55 69.35 -24.25
CA HIS A 28 -14.71 68.69 -22.96
C HIS A 28 -15.36 67.32 -23.11
N GLU A 29 -16.42 67.18 -23.92
CA GLU A 29 -17.06 65.89 -24.21
C GLU A 29 -16.10 64.89 -24.84
N LYS A 30 -15.24 65.34 -25.77
CA LYS A 30 -14.21 64.48 -26.37
C LYS A 30 -13.16 64.04 -25.35
N GLU A 31 -12.76 64.92 -24.44
CA GLU A 31 -11.83 64.60 -23.35
C GLU A 31 -12.44 63.59 -22.37
N VAL A 32 -13.71 63.77 -21.98
CA VAL A 32 -14.45 62.82 -21.13
C VAL A 32 -14.58 61.47 -21.83
N GLN A 33 -14.99 61.45 -23.10
CA GLN A 33 -15.13 60.20 -23.86
C GLN A 33 -13.79 59.48 -24.05
N ALA A 34 -12.68 60.23 -24.20
CA ALA A 34 -11.34 59.65 -24.25
C ALA A 34 -10.94 59.05 -22.89
N ALA A 35 -11.22 59.75 -21.79
CA ALA A 35 -10.94 59.27 -20.43
C ALA A 35 -11.74 58.00 -20.10
N GLU A 36 -13.02 57.94 -20.43
CA GLU A 36 -13.86 56.75 -20.24
C GLU A 36 -13.35 55.54 -21.04
N ARG A 37 -12.88 55.77 -22.28
CA ARG A 37 -12.26 54.71 -23.09
C ARG A 37 -10.96 54.21 -22.48
N GLU A 38 -10.13 55.11 -21.95
CA GLU A 38 -8.89 54.74 -21.28
C GLU A 38 -9.17 53.94 -20.00
N GLU A 39 -10.12 54.37 -19.18
CA GLU A 39 -10.55 53.67 -17.97
C GLU A 39 -11.12 52.29 -18.29
N SER A 40 -12.01 52.18 -19.29
CA SER A 40 -12.54 50.91 -19.76
C SER A 40 -11.44 49.96 -20.24
N GLN A 41 -10.41 50.48 -20.92
CA GLN A 41 -9.25 49.67 -21.32
C GLN A 41 -8.40 49.22 -20.13
N LYS A 42 -8.20 50.09 -19.12
CA LYS A 42 -7.49 49.73 -17.88
C LYS A 42 -8.22 48.62 -17.13
N LEU A 43 -9.53 48.76 -16.91
CA LEU A 43 -10.35 47.74 -16.25
C LEU A 43 -10.32 46.40 -16.99
N LYS A 44 -10.41 46.40 -18.33
CA LYS A 44 -10.29 45.17 -19.13
C LYS A 44 -8.91 44.52 -19.02
N LYS A 45 -7.83 45.30 -18.90
CA LYS A 45 -6.47 44.76 -18.70
C LYS A 45 -6.34 44.15 -17.30
N GLU A 46 -6.81 44.86 -16.28
CA GLU A 46 -6.78 44.39 -14.88
C GLU A 46 -7.59 43.11 -14.69
N GLU A 47 -8.80 43.04 -15.28
CA GLU A 47 -9.63 41.84 -15.23
C GLU A 47 -8.94 40.63 -15.89
N LYS A 48 -8.33 40.83 -17.07
CA LYS A 48 -7.55 39.78 -17.74
C LYS A 48 -6.36 39.31 -16.90
N GLU A 49 -5.67 40.24 -16.25
CA GLU A 49 -4.55 39.92 -15.37
C GLU A 49 -5.01 39.14 -14.13
N ARG A 50 -6.10 39.58 -13.49
CA ARG A 50 -6.71 38.88 -12.35
C ARG A 50 -7.08 37.45 -12.72
N LYS A 51 -7.75 37.26 -13.88
CA LYS A 51 -8.12 35.94 -14.39
C LYS A 51 -6.91 35.06 -14.71
N LYS A 52 -5.79 35.66 -15.18
CA LYS A 52 -4.53 34.93 -15.41
C LYS A 52 -3.91 34.47 -14.08
N ARG A 53 -3.82 35.36 -13.09
CA ARG A 53 -3.30 35.06 -11.75
C ARG A 53 -4.12 33.99 -11.03
N GLU A 54 -5.44 34.01 -11.19
CA GLU A 54 -6.35 33.01 -10.61
C GLU A 54 -6.14 31.61 -11.23
N LYS A 55 -6.08 31.53 -12.56
CA LYS A 55 -5.77 30.28 -13.28
C LYS A 55 -4.39 29.72 -12.93
N GLU A 56 -3.41 30.58 -12.69
CA GLU A 56 -2.07 30.18 -12.27
C GLU A 56 -2.09 29.57 -10.87
N ARG A 57 -2.77 30.22 -9.91
CA ARG A 57 -2.97 29.67 -8.56
C ARG A 57 -3.68 28.32 -8.57
N GLU A 58 -4.73 28.17 -9.37
CA GLU A 58 -5.45 26.90 -9.50
C GLU A 58 -4.55 25.77 -10.04
N ARG A 59 -3.70 26.08 -11.04
CA ARG A 59 -2.73 25.13 -11.58
C ARG A 59 -1.68 24.75 -10.53
N GLU A 60 -1.16 25.72 -9.80
CA GLU A 60 -0.17 25.50 -8.74
C GLU A 60 -0.75 24.65 -7.60
N GLU A 61 -1.97 24.95 -7.16
CA GLU A 61 -2.66 24.17 -6.13
C GLU A 61 -2.88 22.72 -6.59
N LYS A 62 -3.31 22.52 -7.85
CA LYS A 62 -3.47 21.18 -8.43
C LYS A 62 -2.15 20.43 -8.51
N GLN A 63 -1.05 21.12 -8.83
CA GLN A 63 0.29 20.53 -8.84
C GLN A 63 0.73 20.14 -7.43
N ARG A 64 0.58 21.03 -6.44
CA ARG A 64 0.88 20.75 -5.02
C ARG A 64 0.08 19.56 -4.49
N LYS A 65 -1.22 19.48 -4.79
CA LYS A 65 -2.06 18.31 -4.41
C LYS A 65 -1.54 17.01 -5.00
N ARG A 66 -1.10 17.01 -6.27
CA ARG A 66 -0.51 15.82 -6.92
C ARG A 66 0.80 15.42 -6.27
N GLU A 67 1.66 16.39 -5.97
CA GLU A 67 2.96 16.16 -5.32
C GLU A 67 2.80 15.59 -3.92
N VAL A 68 1.91 16.15 -3.09
CA VAL A 68 1.58 15.61 -1.77
C VAL A 68 1.08 14.17 -1.88
N LYS A 69 0.13 13.90 -2.77
CA LYS A 69 -0.40 12.54 -2.99
C LYS A 69 0.66 11.55 -3.44
N GLN A 70 1.62 11.97 -4.28
CA GLN A 70 2.74 11.12 -4.67
C GLN A 70 3.69 10.86 -3.50
N ARG A 71 4.00 11.89 -2.71
CA ARG A 71 4.87 11.77 -1.54
C ARG A 71 4.27 10.85 -0.48
N GLU A 72 2.98 10.95 -0.20
CA GLU A 72 2.28 10.05 0.72
C GLU A 72 2.31 8.60 0.23
N LYS A 73 2.03 8.36 -1.05
CA LYS A 73 2.15 7.02 -1.65
C LYS A 73 3.55 6.45 -1.58
N LEU A 74 4.58 7.28 -1.73
CA LEU A 74 5.97 6.84 -1.60
C LEU A 74 6.30 6.46 -0.16
N LYS A 75 5.89 7.29 0.82
CA LYS A 75 6.06 6.98 2.25
C LYS A 75 5.35 5.68 2.65
N GLU A 76 4.09 5.50 2.22
CA GLU A 76 3.33 4.27 2.50
C GLU A 76 4.01 3.03 1.90
N LYS A 77 4.53 3.13 0.67
CA LYS A 77 5.30 2.05 0.05
C LYS A 77 6.60 1.75 0.81
N GLU A 78 7.31 2.77 1.25
CA GLU A 78 8.56 2.64 2.02
C GLU A 78 8.29 1.98 3.38
N GLU A 79 7.26 2.41 4.11
CA GLU A 79 6.86 1.79 5.38
C GLU A 79 6.43 0.33 5.20
N LYS A 80 5.65 0.04 4.15
CA LYS A 80 5.26 -1.34 3.82
C LYS A 80 6.47 -2.20 3.46
N GLN A 81 7.47 -1.64 2.78
CA GLN A 81 8.70 -2.33 2.45
C GLN A 81 9.54 -2.60 3.72
N LYS A 82 9.71 -1.60 4.60
CA LYS A 82 10.41 -1.76 5.88
C LYS A 82 9.74 -2.82 6.75
N SER A 83 8.42 -2.80 6.88
CA SER A 83 7.68 -3.81 7.65
C SER A 83 7.83 -5.23 7.07
N LYS A 84 7.85 -5.38 5.74
CA LYS A 84 8.11 -6.67 5.10
C LYS A 84 9.53 -7.16 5.35
N GLU A 85 10.51 -6.27 5.24
CA GLU A 85 11.93 -6.58 5.47
C GLU A 85 12.17 -6.98 6.93
N GLU A 86 11.57 -6.28 7.89
CA GLU A 86 11.65 -6.61 9.31
C GLU A 86 11.06 -8.00 9.60
N LYS A 87 9.87 -8.30 9.07
CA LYS A 87 9.26 -9.64 9.18
C LYS A 87 10.14 -10.74 8.56
N GLN A 88 10.80 -10.46 7.43
CA GLN A 88 11.73 -11.41 6.82
C GLN A 88 12.98 -11.61 7.69
N ARG A 89 13.55 -10.55 8.24
CA ARG A 89 14.71 -10.62 9.16
C ARG A 89 14.36 -11.39 10.42
N GLU A 90 13.19 -11.17 11.01
CA GLU A 90 12.72 -11.90 12.19
C GLU A 90 12.52 -13.39 11.90
N LYS A 91 11.90 -13.73 10.76
CA LYS A 91 11.77 -15.13 10.32
C LYS A 91 13.13 -15.80 10.14
N GLN A 92 14.10 -15.13 9.51
CA GLN A 92 15.45 -15.68 9.38
C GLN A 92 16.14 -15.90 10.73
N ARG A 93 15.95 -15.00 11.71
CA ARG A 93 16.50 -15.18 13.07
C ARG A 93 15.91 -16.42 13.74
N LYS A 94 14.59 -16.58 13.70
CA LYS A 94 13.90 -17.76 14.27
C LYS A 94 14.34 -19.07 13.62
N LEU A 95 14.58 -19.09 12.30
CA LEU A 95 15.09 -20.27 11.61
C LEU A 95 16.52 -20.61 12.04
N LYS A 96 17.43 -19.62 12.10
CA LYS A 96 18.81 -19.83 12.56
C LYS A 96 18.88 -20.30 14.01
N GLU A 97 17.99 -19.81 14.87
CA GLU A 97 17.91 -20.23 16.28
C GLU A 97 17.44 -21.69 16.40
N LYS A 98 16.38 -22.07 15.67
CA LYS A 98 15.92 -23.47 15.60
C LYS A 98 16.99 -24.42 15.04
N GLU A 99 17.78 -23.96 14.07
CA GLU A 99 18.88 -24.76 13.50
C GLU A 99 20.00 -24.98 14.52
N ARG A 100 20.37 -23.94 15.29
CA ARG A 100 21.34 -24.07 16.39
C ARG A 100 20.87 -25.03 17.47
N GLU A 101 19.61 -24.93 17.89
CA GLU A 101 19.04 -25.82 18.91
C GLU A 101 19.04 -27.29 18.44
N LYS A 102 18.74 -27.54 17.15
CA LYS A 102 18.85 -28.88 16.55
C LYS A 102 20.29 -29.39 16.54
N GLN A 103 21.26 -28.54 16.18
CA GLN A 103 22.68 -28.92 16.17
C GLN A 103 23.20 -29.23 17.58
N GLU A 104 22.83 -28.44 18.59
CA GLU A 104 23.21 -28.70 19.99
C GLU A 104 22.63 -30.04 20.49
N LYS A 105 21.34 -30.31 20.23
CA LYS A 105 20.73 -31.61 20.59
C LYS A 105 21.42 -32.79 19.89
N GLN A 106 21.85 -32.62 18.65
CA GLN A 106 22.56 -33.66 17.92
C GLN A 106 24.00 -33.87 18.44
N GLN A 107 24.70 -32.80 18.81
CA GLN A 107 26.02 -32.89 19.47
C GLN A 107 25.92 -33.53 20.87
N GLU A 108 24.88 -33.23 21.65
CA GLU A 108 24.68 -33.84 22.96
C GLU A 108 24.43 -35.36 22.85
N LYS A 109 23.62 -35.80 21.87
CA LYS A 109 23.42 -37.22 21.56
C LYS A 109 24.73 -37.91 21.15
N ASN A 110 25.52 -37.29 20.28
CA ASN A 110 26.82 -37.84 19.85
C ASN A 110 27.85 -37.87 21.00
N SER A 111 27.81 -36.90 21.93
CA SER A 111 28.72 -36.85 23.08
C SER A 111 28.38 -37.92 24.12
N LYS A 112 27.08 -38.20 24.36
CA LYS A 112 26.65 -39.32 25.21
C LYS A 112 27.05 -40.68 24.63
N HIS A 113 27.06 -40.83 23.30
CA HIS A 113 27.50 -42.08 22.67
C HIS A 113 29.02 -42.29 22.73
N ARG A 114 29.83 -41.23 22.78
CA ARG A 114 31.29 -41.33 22.98
C ARG A 114 31.68 -41.65 24.42
N ASN A 115 30.85 -41.28 25.40
CA ASN A 115 31.11 -41.49 26.82
C ASN A 115 30.67 -42.88 27.34
N CYS A 116 30.17 -43.77 26.47
CA CYS A 116 29.87 -45.17 26.82
C CYS A 116 30.91 -46.17 26.29
N ASN A 117 32.08 -45.69 25.85
CA ASN A 117 33.12 -46.52 25.24
C ASN A 117 34.37 -46.67 26.10
N ASP A 118 34.30 -46.29 27.38
CA ASP A 118 35.34 -46.46 28.38
C ASP A 118 34.63 -47.02 29.62
N GLU A 119 34.95 -48.26 30.01
CA GLU A 119 34.16 -49.16 30.89
C GLU A 119 32.91 -49.72 30.18
N THR A 120 32.77 -50.99 29.79
CA THR A 120 33.27 -52.23 30.40
C THR A 120 33.10 -53.38 29.41
N GLU A 121 34.14 -54.19 29.28
CA GLU A 121 34.04 -55.62 29.00
C GLU A 121 32.99 -56.23 29.95
N LEU A 122 32.16 -57.16 29.44
CA LEU A 122 31.27 -58.02 30.21
C LEU A 122 29.94 -57.43 30.72
N CYS A 123 28.88 -57.54 29.90
CA CYS A 123 27.65 -58.16 30.38
C CYS A 123 26.84 -58.73 29.20
N GLU A 124 26.96 -60.06 29.08
CA GLU A 124 26.11 -60.89 28.26
C GLU A 124 24.65 -60.88 28.75
N ARG A 125 23.74 -60.89 27.77
CA ARG A 125 22.51 -61.69 27.70
C ARG A 125 21.20 -61.15 28.31
N ILE A 126 20.17 -61.29 27.45
CA ILE A 126 18.71 -61.22 27.65
C ILE A 126 18.22 -59.77 27.52
N GLU A 127 17.58 -59.34 26.43
CA GLU A 127 16.41 -59.93 25.77
C GLU A 127 16.26 -59.36 24.34
N GLU A 128 16.12 -60.22 23.33
CA GLU A 128 15.56 -59.85 22.03
C GLU A 128 14.07 -59.52 22.21
N VAL A 129 13.68 -58.26 22.43
CA VAL A 129 12.31 -57.80 22.14
C VAL A 129 12.30 -56.31 21.74
N SER A 130 12.13 -56.07 20.44
CA SER A 130 11.39 -54.93 19.84
C SER A 130 11.74 -53.49 20.27
N LEU A 131 12.74 -52.88 19.63
CA LEU A 131 12.82 -51.42 19.45
C LEU A 131 12.27 -51.03 18.06
N HIS A 132 11.04 -51.45 17.78
CA HIS A 132 10.09 -50.70 16.95
C HIS A 132 9.12 -50.05 17.93
N SER A 133 9.23 -48.74 18.19
CA SER A 133 8.11 -48.07 18.88
C SER A 133 8.08 -46.54 18.86
N GLU A 134 9.10 -45.82 18.39
CA GLU A 134 9.02 -44.35 18.44
C GLU A 134 9.19 -43.65 17.09
N GLU A 135 9.74 -44.34 16.08
CA GLU A 135 9.91 -43.79 14.72
C GLU A 135 8.82 -44.24 13.72
N GLU A 136 8.04 -45.28 14.06
CA GLU A 136 6.95 -45.77 13.21
C GLU A 136 5.70 -44.89 13.22
N ASN A 137 5.53 -44.02 14.22
CA ASN A 137 4.33 -43.20 14.35
C ASN A 137 4.23 -42.04 13.33
N SER A 138 5.27 -41.80 12.55
CA SER A 138 5.29 -40.77 11.50
C SER A 138 5.29 -41.33 10.08
N LEU A 139 5.17 -42.65 9.93
CA LEU A 139 5.12 -43.33 8.64
C LEU A 139 3.67 -43.66 8.30
N CYS A 140 3.29 -43.53 7.03
CA CYS A 140 1.99 -44.02 6.59
C CYS A 140 1.98 -45.57 6.63
N PRO A 141 1.05 -46.22 7.36
CA PRO A 141 1.02 -47.68 7.48
C PRO A 141 0.87 -48.44 6.15
N LYS A 142 0.43 -47.76 5.08
CA LYS A 142 0.25 -48.36 3.75
C LYS A 142 1.45 -48.29 2.83
N CYS A 143 2.20 -47.18 2.86
CA CYS A 143 3.31 -46.96 1.94
C CYS A 143 4.66 -46.85 2.64
N GLY A 144 4.70 -46.81 3.97
CA GLY A 144 5.92 -46.67 4.77
C GLY A 144 6.65 -45.34 4.56
N LEU A 145 6.06 -44.38 3.84
CA LEU A 145 6.66 -43.06 3.61
C LEU A 145 6.47 -42.19 4.85
N ALA A 146 7.50 -41.42 5.19
CA ALA A 146 7.46 -40.41 6.25
C ALA A 146 6.84 -39.10 5.74
N TYR A 147 6.26 -38.31 6.65
CA TYR A 147 5.84 -36.95 6.34
C TYR A 147 7.07 -36.11 5.93
N LEU A 148 7.11 -35.70 4.66
CA LEU A 148 8.11 -34.76 4.14
C LEU A 148 7.48 -33.37 4.07
N ASP A 149 8.05 -32.39 4.79
CA ASP A 149 7.62 -30.99 4.78
C ASP A 149 8.06 -30.25 3.50
N ASP A 150 8.24 -31.00 2.41
CA ASP A 150 8.56 -30.44 1.11
C ASP A 150 7.31 -29.78 0.55
N SER A 151 7.48 -28.53 0.14
CA SER A 151 6.47 -27.52 -0.19
C SER A 151 5.59 -27.83 -1.40
N ASP A 152 5.40 -29.10 -1.73
CA ASP A 152 4.45 -29.58 -2.72
C ASP A 152 3.08 -29.75 -2.06
N GLU A 153 2.07 -29.06 -2.62
CA GLU A 153 0.66 -29.16 -2.23
C GLU A 153 0.10 -30.60 -2.27
N SER A 154 0.89 -31.56 -2.75
CA SER A 154 0.59 -32.99 -2.94
C SER A 154 0.90 -33.86 -1.72
N ASN A 155 1.57 -33.33 -0.69
CA ASN A 155 1.88 -34.06 0.54
C ASN A 155 0.85 -33.77 1.64
N ILE A 156 -0.41 -34.11 1.38
CA ILE A 156 -1.49 -33.96 2.37
C ILE A 156 -1.64 -35.26 3.13
N TRP A 157 -1.73 -35.15 4.45
CA TRP A 157 -1.88 -36.27 5.35
C TRP A 157 -3.19 -36.17 6.13
N ILE A 158 -3.79 -37.31 6.44
CA ILE A 158 -5.07 -37.41 7.15
C ILE A 158 -4.95 -38.42 8.28
N CYS A 159 -5.49 -38.07 9.45
CA CYS A 159 -5.53 -38.94 10.62
C CYS A 159 -6.85 -39.73 10.66
N CYS A 160 -6.79 -41.01 10.98
CA CYS A 160 -7.97 -41.83 11.22
C CYS A 160 -8.52 -41.60 12.62
N ASP A 161 -9.80 -41.25 12.76
CA ASP A 161 -10.47 -41.03 14.06
C ASP A 161 -10.69 -42.33 14.86
N GLY A 162 -10.62 -43.49 14.21
CA GLY A 162 -10.78 -44.80 14.86
C GLY A 162 -9.50 -45.35 15.49
N CYS A 163 -8.38 -45.27 14.77
CA CYS A 163 -7.09 -45.85 15.20
C CYS A 163 -5.98 -44.82 15.45
N ASN A 164 -6.26 -43.52 15.27
CA ASN A 164 -5.32 -42.41 15.43
C ASN A 164 -4.02 -42.53 14.61
N HIS A 165 -4.01 -43.36 13.56
CA HIS A 165 -2.90 -43.46 12.63
C HIS A 165 -2.99 -42.42 11.51
N TRP A 166 -1.82 -41.92 11.11
CA TRP A 166 -1.67 -40.95 10.03
C TRP A 166 -1.43 -41.63 8.69
N TYR A 167 -2.14 -41.19 7.66
CA TYR A 167 -2.04 -41.74 6.31
C TYR A 167 -1.74 -40.63 5.30
N ASP A 168 -0.91 -40.92 4.30
CA ASP A 168 -0.83 -40.09 3.10
C ASP A 168 -2.19 -40.14 2.38
N LEU A 169 -2.73 -38.98 2.01
CA LEU A 169 -4.00 -38.86 1.29
C LEU A 169 -4.02 -39.73 0.03
N LYS A 170 -2.88 -39.91 -0.66
CA LYS A 170 -2.75 -40.80 -1.84
C LYS A 170 -2.97 -42.28 -1.50
N CYS A 171 -2.67 -42.68 -0.28
CA CYS A 171 -2.86 -44.05 0.21
C CYS A 171 -4.29 -44.30 0.71
N THR A 172 -5.10 -43.24 0.82
CA THR A 172 -6.53 -43.32 1.15
C THR A 172 -7.40 -43.38 -0.10
N ASN A 173 -8.70 -43.62 0.07
CA ASN A 173 -9.66 -43.61 -1.03
C ASN A 173 -10.12 -42.18 -1.43
N ILE A 174 -9.56 -41.12 -0.83
CA ILE A 174 -9.97 -39.74 -1.08
C ILE A 174 -9.29 -39.21 -2.33
N ARG A 175 -10.04 -39.15 -3.44
CA ARG A 175 -9.53 -38.76 -4.76
C ARG A 175 -9.31 -37.25 -4.94
N SER A 176 -9.72 -36.42 -3.98
CA SER A 176 -9.68 -34.95 -4.16
C SER A 176 -9.47 -34.20 -2.86
N LYS A 177 -8.43 -33.36 -2.85
CA LYS A 177 -8.05 -32.46 -1.75
C LYS A 177 -9.17 -31.49 -1.32
N ARG A 178 -10.15 -31.24 -2.19
CA ARG A 178 -11.32 -30.35 -1.94
C ARG A 178 -12.48 -31.03 -1.20
N ARG A 179 -12.45 -32.36 -1.02
CA ARG A 179 -13.50 -33.12 -0.32
C ARG A 179 -12.86 -34.03 0.74
N ILE A 180 -12.14 -33.43 1.68
CA ILE A 180 -11.68 -34.13 2.88
C ILE A 180 -12.84 -34.06 3.88
N PRO A 181 -13.41 -35.21 4.30
CA PRO A 181 -14.47 -35.22 5.31
C PRO A 181 -13.96 -34.74 6.67
N ASP A 182 -14.86 -34.22 7.51
CA ASP A 182 -14.52 -33.79 8.88
C ASP A 182 -14.19 -34.99 9.79
N LEU A 183 -14.69 -36.18 9.46
CA LEU A 183 -14.37 -37.45 10.13
C LEU A 183 -13.86 -38.47 9.11
N TYR A 184 -12.72 -39.08 9.38
CA TYR A 184 -12.09 -40.07 8.52
C TYR A 184 -11.82 -41.37 9.28
N TYR A 185 -12.30 -42.48 8.71
CA TYR A 185 -11.99 -43.83 9.16
C TYR A 185 -11.21 -44.56 8.08
N CYS A 186 -10.08 -45.19 8.44
CA CYS A 186 -9.32 -46.03 7.52
C CYS A 186 -10.10 -47.31 7.17
N LYS A 187 -9.67 -48.05 6.14
CA LYS A 187 -10.35 -49.29 5.72
C LYS A 187 -10.51 -50.27 6.89
N ASP A 188 -9.47 -50.40 7.70
CA ASP A 188 -9.45 -51.33 8.83
C ASP A 188 -10.44 -50.93 9.95
N CYS A 189 -10.75 -49.64 10.08
CA CYS A 189 -11.77 -49.13 11.01
C CYS A 189 -13.16 -49.02 10.37
N GLN A 190 -13.29 -49.12 9.05
CA GLN A 190 -14.58 -49.15 8.35
C GLN A 190 -15.17 -50.55 8.29
N ASP A 191 -14.32 -51.58 8.33
CA ASP A 191 -14.70 -52.99 8.28
C ASP A 191 -14.98 -53.60 9.68
N GLN A 192 -14.99 -52.78 10.75
CA GLN A 192 -15.39 -53.15 12.11
C GLN A 192 -16.75 -52.54 12.46
#